data_AF-A0A6F8ZWK8-F1
#
_entry.id   AF-A0A6F8ZWK8-F1
#
_cell.length_a   1.000
_cell.length_b   1.000
_cell.length_c   1.000
_cell.angle_alpha   90.00
_cell.angle_beta   90.00
_cell.angle_gamma   90.00
#
_symmetry.space_group_name_H-M   'P 1'
#
loop_
_entity.id
_entity.type
_entity.pdbx_description
1 polymer ?
#
loop_
_entity_poly.entity_id
_entity_poly.type
_entity_poly.pdbx_seq_one_letter_code
_entity_poly.pdbx_strand_id
1 'polypeptide(L)'
;MSGIPGKKCGNIIFTAEELSNCRYLYSELLVCSVSCRFTICHKTEVIKNTLNPVWQPFTIPVRALCNGDYDSHDFIGEFTTSYREFSRGQSQFNVYEVLNHKKKGKKKKYVNSGTVTLLSFKVESEYTFVDFIRGGTQLNFTVAIDFTASNGNPSQPTSLHYMSPYQMNAYAMALKAVGEIIQDYDSDKIENPNCVGIEGVLEAYFQSLRTVQLYGPTNFAPVINQVAR
;
A
#
# COMPACT_ATOMS: atom_id res chain seq x y z
N MET A 1 -13.79 23.10 -3.16
CA MET A 1 -12.92 22.01 -2.66
C MET A 1 -12.67 21.04 -3.82
N SER A 2 -11.50 21.10 -4.45
CA SER A 2 -11.09 20.07 -5.41
C SER A 2 -10.77 18.81 -4.63
N GLY A 3 -11.45 17.70 -4.91
CA GLY A 3 -11.22 16.43 -4.23
C GLY A 3 -9.77 15.94 -4.39
N ILE A 4 -9.35 15.07 -3.47
CA ILE A 4 -8.01 14.48 -3.47
C ILE A 4 -7.81 13.69 -4.78
N PRO A 5 -6.75 13.94 -5.56
CA PRO A 5 -6.50 13.21 -6.80
C PRO A 5 -5.88 11.84 -6.49
N GLY A 6 -6.72 10.81 -6.33
CA GLY A 6 -6.27 9.43 -6.14
C GLY A 6 -5.59 8.84 -7.39
N LYS A 7 -4.71 7.85 -7.19
CA LYS A 7 -4.15 7.07 -8.30
C LYS A 7 -5.23 6.15 -8.84
N LYS A 8 -5.31 6.03 -10.17
CA LYS A 8 -6.25 5.08 -10.79
C LYS A 8 -5.63 3.69 -10.82
N CYS A 9 -6.36 2.72 -10.31
CA CYS A 9 -6.03 1.30 -10.38
C CYS A 9 -7.15 0.56 -11.12
N GLY A 10 -6.81 -0.52 -11.82
CA GLY A 10 -7.76 -1.37 -12.54
C GLY A 10 -7.83 -2.74 -11.91
N ASN A 11 -9.04 -3.16 -11.50
CA ASN A 11 -9.34 -4.54 -11.16
C ASN A 11 -9.82 -5.25 -12.42
N ILE A 12 -9.17 -6.35 -12.77
CA ILE A 12 -9.41 -7.08 -14.01
C ILE A 12 -9.73 -8.53 -13.71
N ILE A 13 -10.74 -9.08 -14.39
CA ILE A 13 -11.10 -10.49 -14.33
C ILE A 13 -11.20 -11.02 -15.76
N PHE A 14 -10.53 -12.13 -16.05
CA PHE A 14 -10.57 -12.82 -17.34
C PHE A 14 -11.07 -14.25 -17.20
N THR A 15 -11.64 -14.74 -18.28
CA THR A 15 -11.79 -16.16 -18.57
C THR A 15 -11.23 -16.45 -19.95
N ALA A 16 -10.82 -17.69 -20.21
CA ALA A 16 -10.47 -18.14 -21.55
C ALA A 16 -11.27 -19.37 -21.92
N GLU A 17 -11.54 -19.54 -23.21
CA GLU A 17 -12.31 -20.65 -23.75
C GLU A 17 -11.59 -21.28 -24.95
N GLU A 18 -11.79 -22.58 -25.14
CA GLU A 18 -11.30 -23.35 -26.30
C GLU A 18 -9.77 -23.34 -26.48
N LEU A 19 -9.01 -23.27 -25.38
CA LEU A 19 -7.55 -23.22 -25.45
C LEU A 19 -6.94 -24.53 -25.97
N SER A 20 -6.00 -24.43 -26.91
CA SER A 20 -5.43 -25.64 -27.55
C SER A 20 -4.45 -26.40 -26.64
N ASN A 21 -4.87 -27.58 -26.15
CA ASN A 21 -4.09 -28.73 -25.64
C ASN A 21 -2.79 -28.43 -24.85
N CYS A 22 -2.91 -27.69 -23.74
CA CYS A 22 -1.82 -27.46 -22.78
C CYS A 22 -2.15 -28.07 -21.41
N ARG A 23 -1.16 -28.72 -20.79
CA ARG A 23 -1.28 -29.44 -19.52
C ARG A 23 -1.34 -28.49 -18.30
N TYR A 24 -0.95 -27.23 -18.50
CA TYR A 24 -0.95 -26.14 -17.53
C TYR A 24 -1.44 -24.88 -18.24
N LEU A 25 -2.40 -24.16 -17.66
CA LEU A 25 -2.89 -22.89 -18.19
C LEU A 25 -2.63 -21.78 -17.17
N TYR A 26 -1.99 -20.72 -17.64
CA TYR A 26 -1.92 -19.43 -16.98
C TYR A 26 -1.92 -18.36 -18.06
N SER A 27 -2.38 -17.16 -17.73
CA SER A 27 -2.32 -16.02 -18.63
C SER A 27 -1.26 -15.03 -18.14
N GLU A 28 -0.41 -14.58 -19.05
CA GLU A 28 0.52 -13.49 -18.81
C GLU A 28 -0.06 -12.25 -19.51
N LEU A 29 -0.41 -11.24 -18.72
CA LEU A 29 -0.85 -9.96 -19.28
C LEU A 29 0.39 -9.14 -19.63
N LEU A 30 0.59 -8.95 -20.93
CA LEU A 30 1.71 -8.24 -21.52
C LEU A 30 1.26 -6.88 -22.04
N VAL A 31 2.04 -5.84 -21.77
CA VAL A 31 1.77 -4.49 -22.28
C VAL A 31 2.94 -4.00 -23.13
N CYS A 32 2.61 -3.36 -24.26
CA CYS A 32 3.56 -2.67 -25.12
C CYS A 32 3.77 -1.23 -24.62
N SER A 33 5.01 -0.88 -24.25
CA SER A 33 5.37 0.51 -23.92
C SER A 33 5.87 1.27 -25.14
N VAL A 34 5.89 2.61 -25.04
CA VAL A 34 6.22 3.66 -26.05
C VAL A 34 7.52 3.41 -26.86
N SER A 35 8.32 2.43 -26.46
CA SER A 35 9.55 1.98 -27.15
C SER A 35 9.39 0.67 -27.96
N CYS A 36 8.17 0.20 -28.23
CA CYS A 36 7.88 -1.09 -28.90
C CYS A 36 8.45 -2.33 -28.18
N ARG A 37 8.67 -2.25 -26.86
CA ARG A 37 9.07 -3.39 -26.03
C ARG A 37 7.92 -3.85 -25.14
N PHE A 38 7.63 -5.15 -25.17
CA PHE A 38 6.64 -5.80 -24.31
C PHE A 38 7.22 -6.14 -22.94
N THR A 39 6.36 -6.13 -21.93
CA THR A 39 6.77 -6.31 -20.55
C THR A 39 5.64 -6.94 -19.75
N ILE A 40 5.98 -7.92 -18.91
CA ILE A 40 5.02 -8.59 -18.03
C ILE A 40 4.65 -7.65 -16.89
N CYS A 41 3.35 -7.39 -16.73
CA CYS A 41 2.83 -6.59 -15.62
C CYS A 41 2.06 -7.44 -14.61
N HIS A 42 1.59 -8.62 -15.01
CA HIS A 42 0.92 -9.58 -14.15
C HIS A 42 0.98 -10.99 -14.74
N LYS A 43 1.08 -11.99 -13.86
CA LYS A 43 0.99 -13.41 -14.17
C LYS A 43 -0.07 -14.02 -13.27
N THR A 44 -1.10 -14.62 -13.87
CA THR A 44 -2.18 -15.26 -13.11
C THR A 44 -1.72 -16.59 -12.49
N GLU A 45 -2.53 -17.14 -11.60
CA GLU A 45 -2.34 -18.48 -11.07
C GLU A 45 -2.43 -19.56 -12.16
N VAL A 46 -1.77 -20.69 -11.89
CA VAL A 46 -1.77 -21.86 -12.78
C VAL A 46 -3.00 -22.73 -12.48
N ILE A 47 -3.85 -22.92 -13.48
CA ILE A 47 -5.01 -23.82 -13.43
C ILE A 47 -4.71 -25.06 -14.27
N LYS A 48 -4.89 -26.24 -13.67
CA LYS A 48 -4.57 -27.54 -14.30
C LYS A 48 -5.82 -28.22 -14.81
N ASN A 49 -5.69 -29.03 -15.85
CA ASN A 49 -6.72 -29.96 -16.34
C ASN A 49 -8.07 -29.32 -16.74
N THR A 50 -8.05 -28.09 -17.26
CA THR A 50 -9.22 -27.44 -17.87
C THR A 50 -8.82 -26.79 -19.17
N LEU A 51 -9.74 -26.68 -20.13
CA LEU A 51 -9.56 -25.85 -21.34
C LEU A 51 -10.27 -24.49 -21.20
N ASN A 52 -11.02 -24.29 -20.11
CA ASN A 52 -11.81 -23.10 -19.83
C ASN A 52 -11.48 -22.55 -18.44
N PRO A 53 -10.27 -21.98 -18.22
CA PRO A 53 -9.89 -21.42 -16.93
C PRO A 53 -10.66 -20.12 -16.62
N VAL A 54 -10.99 -19.93 -15.36
CA VAL A 54 -11.46 -18.66 -14.79
C VAL A 54 -10.47 -18.28 -13.70
N TRP A 55 -9.78 -17.16 -13.89
CA TRP A 55 -8.77 -16.72 -12.92
C TRP A 55 -9.37 -15.80 -11.86
N GLN A 56 -8.74 -15.78 -10.69
CA GLN A 56 -9.12 -14.87 -9.61
C GLN A 56 -8.92 -13.40 -10.03
N PRO A 57 -9.73 -12.47 -9.48
CA PRO A 57 -9.54 -11.05 -9.71
C PRO A 57 -8.16 -10.58 -9.26
N PHE A 58 -7.52 -9.73 -10.05
CA PHE A 58 -6.26 -9.10 -9.69
C PHE A 58 -6.26 -7.60 -9.96
N THR A 59 -5.43 -6.86 -9.21
CA THR A 59 -5.27 -5.41 -9.33
C THR A 59 -3.91 -5.10 -9.92
N ILE A 60 -3.88 -4.30 -10.99
CA ILE A 60 -2.63 -3.78 -11.55
C ILE A 60 -2.63 -2.26 -11.43
N PRO A 61 -1.62 -1.66 -10.75
CA PRO A 61 -1.42 -0.22 -10.82
C PRO A 61 -1.21 0.21 -12.27
N VAL A 62 -1.88 1.26 -12.74
CA VAL A 62 -1.75 1.71 -14.15
C VAL A 62 -0.29 1.97 -14.56
N ARG A 63 0.56 2.36 -13.60
CA ARG A 63 2.02 2.55 -13.79
C ARG A 63 2.82 1.24 -13.96
N ALA A 64 2.33 0.13 -13.41
CA ALA A 64 3.01 -1.17 -13.40
C ALA A 64 2.83 -1.92 -14.74
N LEU A 65 2.07 -1.35 -15.66
CA LEU A 65 2.01 -1.76 -17.06
C LEU A 65 3.37 -1.58 -17.81
N CYS A 66 4.50 -1.37 -17.10
CA CYS A 66 5.86 -1.10 -17.58
C CYS A 66 6.98 -1.49 -16.55
N ASN A 67 7.50 -2.73 -16.47
CA ASN A 67 8.96 -3.08 -16.50
C ASN A 67 9.30 -4.62 -16.50
N GLY A 68 9.99 -5.14 -17.55
CA GLY A 68 10.21 -6.58 -17.93
C GLY A 68 10.83 -7.54 -16.90
N ASP A 69 10.74 -8.88 -17.06
CA ASP A 69 11.58 -9.76 -17.92
C ASP A 69 10.93 -11.16 -18.16
N TYR A 70 11.38 -11.95 -19.16
CA TYR A 70 10.74 -13.21 -19.61
C TYR A 70 11.50 -14.50 -19.24
N ASP A 71 10.76 -15.58 -18.92
CA ASP A 71 11.33 -16.94 -18.90
C ASP A 71 10.44 -17.98 -19.62
N SER A 72 11.11 -18.97 -20.21
CA SER A 72 10.66 -19.83 -21.32
C SER A 72 9.65 -20.93 -20.93
N HIS A 73 8.40 -20.78 -21.38
CA HIS A 73 7.34 -21.81 -21.28
C HIS A 73 6.65 -22.05 -22.64
N ASP A 74 5.87 -23.15 -22.74
CA ASP A 74 5.12 -23.55 -23.94
C ASP A 74 4.06 -22.50 -24.33
N PHE A 75 4.41 -21.62 -25.27
CA PHE A 75 3.60 -20.49 -25.71
C PHE A 75 2.32 -20.91 -26.46
N ILE A 76 1.15 -20.62 -25.89
CA ILE A 76 -0.18 -20.92 -26.46
C ILE A 76 -0.55 -19.94 -27.57
N GLY A 77 -0.36 -18.63 -27.32
CA GLY A 77 -0.63 -17.51 -28.21
C GLY A 77 -0.75 -16.20 -27.43
N GLU A 78 -0.98 -15.10 -28.14
CA GLU A 78 -1.09 -13.75 -27.58
C GLU A 78 -2.30 -13.01 -28.17
N PHE A 79 -2.81 -12.02 -27.44
CA PHE A 79 -3.73 -11.02 -27.95
C PHE A 79 -3.26 -9.63 -27.47
N THR A 80 -3.70 -8.57 -28.14
CA THR A 80 -3.38 -7.20 -27.74
C THR A 80 -4.67 -6.39 -27.66
N THR A 81 -4.78 -5.59 -26.62
CA THR A 81 -5.90 -4.67 -26.40
C THR A 81 -5.39 -3.42 -25.69
N SER A 82 -6.23 -2.41 -25.50
CA SER A 82 -5.85 -1.16 -24.84
C SER A 82 -6.69 -0.92 -23.58
N TYR A 83 -6.17 -0.10 -22.66
CA TYR A 83 -6.93 0.39 -21.51
C TYR A 83 -8.29 0.98 -21.92
N ARG A 84 -8.34 1.71 -23.06
CA ARG A 84 -9.57 2.31 -23.57
C ARG A 84 -10.62 1.25 -23.92
N GLU A 85 -10.20 0.11 -24.47
CA GLU A 85 -11.10 -1.00 -24.78
C GLU A 85 -11.57 -1.71 -23.51
N PHE A 86 -10.69 -1.97 -22.55
CA PHE A 86 -11.08 -2.50 -21.23
C PHE A 86 -12.05 -1.56 -20.48
N SER A 87 -11.83 -0.24 -20.56
CA SER A 87 -12.70 0.75 -19.91
C SER A 87 -14.12 0.80 -20.47
N ARG A 88 -14.40 0.14 -21.60
CA ARG A 88 -15.77 0.00 -22.12
C ARG A 88 -16.60 -1.04 -21.36
N GLY A 89 -15.98 -1.82 -20.46
CA GLY A 89 -16.68 -2.76 -19.56
C GLY A 89 -17.06 -4.09 -20.22
N GLN A 90 -17.88 -4.91 -19.56
CA GLN A 90 -18.39 -6.15 -20.14
C GLN A 90 -19.25 -5.86 -21.37
N SER A 91 -18.85 -6.40 -22.51
CA SER A 91 -19.62 -6.34 -23.74
C SER A 91 -19.22 -7.52 -24.64
N GLN A 92 -20.11 -7.88 -25.57
CA GLN A 92 -19.82 -8.83 -26.66
C GLN A 92 -18.56 -8.47 -27.47
N PHE A 93 -18.06 -7.25 -27.35
CA PHE A 93 -16.86 -6.74 -28.03
C PHE A 93 -15.55 -6.96 -27.25
N ASN A 94 -15.59 -7.43 -25.99
CA ASN A 94 -14.38 -7.70 -25.19
C ASN A 94 -14.05 -9.20 -25.10
N VAL A 95 -14.15 -9.85 -26.26
CA VAL A 95 -13.67 -11.20 -26.54
C VAL A 95 -12.48 -11.08 -27.49
N TYR A 96 -11.34 -11.62 -27.10
CA TYR A 96 -10.07 -11.48 -27.81
C TYR A 96 -9.59 -12.84 -28.31
N GLU A 97 -9.36 -12.96 -29.62
CA GLU A 97 -8.78 -14.17 -30.19
C GLU A 97 -7.30 -14.30 -29.81
N VAL A 98 -6.92 -15.48 -29.33
CA VAL A 98 -5.54 -15.79 -28.94
C VAL A 98 -4.77 -16.32 -30.14
N LEU A 99 -3.80 -15.55 -30.64
CA LEU A 99 -3.08 -15.87 -31.86
C LEU A 99 -1.68 -16.42 -31.59
N ASN A 100 -1.32 -17.50 -32.27
CA ASN A 100 0.03 -18.06 -32.25
C ASN A 100 0.68 -17.89 -33.62
N HIS A 101 1.57 -16.90 -33.72
CA HIS A 101 2.28 -16.57 -34.95
C HIS A 101 3.07 -17.77 -35.53
N LYS A 102 3.64 -18.63 -34.68
CA LYS A 102 4.36 -19.84 -35.11
C LYS A 102 3.41 -20.90 -35.70
N LYS A 103 2.20 -21.06 -35.15
CA LYS A 103 1.17 -21.98 -35.70
C LYS A 103 0.55 -21.42 -36.98
N LYS A 104 0.30 -20.11 -37.06
CA LYS A 104 -0.24 -19.42 -38.23
C LYS A 104 0.67 -19.59 -39.46
N GLY A 105 1.98 -19.50 -39.28
CA GLY A 105 2.95 -19.75 -40.35
C GLY A 105 3.03 -21.21 -40.83
N LYS A 106 2.62 -22.19 -40.00
CA LYS A 106 2.74 -23.63 -40.30
C LYS A 106 1.44 -24.29 -40.76
N LYS A 107 0.28 -23.79 -40.34
CA LYS A 107 -1.02 -24.42 -40.59
C LYS A 107 -1.94 -23.49 -41.38
N LYS A 108 -2.20 -23.81 -42.66
CA LYS A 108 -3.07 -23.01 -43.55
C LYS A 108 -4.51 -22.81 -43.06
N LYS A 109 -5.06 -23.73 -42.26
CA LYS A 109 -6.42 -23.66 -41.69
C LYS A 109 -6.47 -23.14 -40.24
N TYR A 110 -5.37 -22.61 -39.72
CA TYR A 110 -5.35 -22.08 -38.36
C TYR A 110 -6.12 -20.76 -38.27
N VAL A 111 -7.04 -20.68 -37.32
CA VAL A 111 -7.82 -19.46 -37.02
C VAL A 111 -7.25 -18.80 -35.77
N ASN A 112 -7.38 -19.46 -34.62
CA ASN A 112 -6.83 -18.99 -33.33
C ASN A 112 -6.49 -20.21 -32.42
N SER A 113 -5.96 -19.93 -31.23
CA SER A 113 -5.63 -20.91 -30.18
C SER A 113 -6.67 -20.92 -29.05
N GLY A 114 -7.86 -20.36 -29.27
CA GLY A 114 -8.90 -20.09 -28.28
C GLY A 114 -9.20 -18.59 -28.17
N THR A 115 -10.07 -18.23 -27.23
CA THR A 115 -10.46 -16.83 -26.96
C THR A 115 -10.28 -16.48 -25.48
N VAL A 116 -10.07 -15.20 -25.20
CA VAL A 116 -10.04 -14.63 -23.84
C VAL A 116 -11.14 -13.60 -23.73
N THR A 117 -12.00 -13.73 -22.72
CA THR A 117 -13.14 -12.86 -22.48
C THR A 117 -12.92 -12.06 -21.20
N LEU A 118 -13.11 -10.74 -21.28
CA LEU A 118 -13.11 -9.87 -20.12
C LEU A 118 -14.42 -10.03 -19.33
N LEU A 119 -14.32 -10.58 -18.12
CA LEU A 119 -15.46 -10.73 -17.22
C LEU A 119 -15.71 -9.49 -16.37
N SER A 120 -14.69 -8.72 -16.01
CA SER A 120 -14.90 -7.49 -15.26
C SER A 120 -13.73 -6.57 -15.41
N PHE A 121 -14.03 -5.28 -15.50
CA PHE A 121 -13.04 -4.22 -15.43
C PHE A 121 -13.62 -3.09 -14.59
N LYS A 122 -13.01 -2.85 -13.42
CA LYS A 122 -13.40 -1.77 -12.52
C LYS A 122 -12.22 -0.84 -12.31
N VAL A 123 -12.42 0.44 -12.61
CA VAL A 123 -11.43 1.49 -12.29
C VAL A 123 -11.78 2.06 -10.93
N GLU A 124 -10.86 1.94 -9.99
CA GLU A 124 -10.99 2.48 -8.65
C GLU A 124 -9.91 3.53 -8.39
N SER A 125 -10.27 4.51 -7.57
CA SER A 125 -9.31 5.47 -7.04
C SER A 125 -8.70 4.89 -5.77
N GLU A 126 -7.40 4.69 -5.77
CA GLU A 126 -6.62 4.31 -4.61
C GLU A 126 -5.87 5.53 -4.09
N TYR A 127 -6.03 5.81 -2.79
CA TYR A 127 -5.46 6.98 -2.13
C TYR A 127 -4.24 6.55 -1.32
N THR A 128 -3.13 7.26 -1.49
CA THR A 128 -1.94 7.05 -0.68
C THR A 128 -2.01 7.83 0.64
N PHE A 129 -1.19 7.46 1.61
CA PHE A 129 -1.04 8.23 2.86
C PHE A 129 -0.83 9.73 2.61
N VAL A 130 0.05 10.09 1.67
CA VAL A 130 0.34 11.49 1.32
C VAL A 130 -0.88 12.21 0.72
N ASP A 131 -1.75 11.48 0.02
CA ASP A 131 -2.97 12.05 -0.57
C ASP A 131 -3.95 12.49 0.53
N PHE A 132 -4.05 11.71 1.62
CA PHE A 132 -4.84 12.10 2.79
C PHE A 132 -4.27 13.35 3.48
N ILE A 133 -2.95 13.41 3.70
CA ILE A 133 -2.29 14.58 4.30
C ILE A 133 -2.52 15.83 3.44
N ARG A 134 -2.29 15.75 2.12
CA ARG A 134 -2.58 16.85 1.18
C ARG A 134 -4.06 17.24 1.12
N GLY A 135 -4.94 16.29 1.41
CA GLY A 135 -6.38 16.51 1.53
C GLY A 135 -6.80 17.24 2.81
N GLY A 136 -5.86 17.59 3.69
CA GLY A 136 -6.13 18.26 4.97
C GLY A 136 -6.29 17.31 6.14
N THR A 137 -5.98 16.02 5.99
CA THR A 137 -5.93 15.10 7.14
C THR A 137 -4.71 15.46 7.98
N GLN A 138 -4.95 15.74 9.26
CA GLN A 138 -3.89 16.01 10.23
C GLN A 138 -3.61 14.76 11.07
N LEU A 139 -2.40 14.67 11.63
CA LEU A 139 -2.06 13.67 12.64
C LEU A 139 -1.96 14.34 14.00
N ASN A 140 -2.88 14.00 14.91
CA ASN A 140 -2.82 14.43 16.29
C ASN A 140 -1.80 13.58 17.06
N PHE A 141 -0.86 14.24 17.74
CA PHE A 141 0.15 13.58 18.55
C PHE A 141 -0.21 13.64 20.04
N THR A 142 -0.47 12.48 20.63
CA THR A 142 -0.70 12.36 22.08
C THR A 142 0.38 11.53 22.74
N VAL A 143 0.86 12.00 23.89
CA VAL A 143 1.95 11.38 24.65
C VAL A 143 1.46 11.03 26.05
N ALA A 144 1.76 9.82 26.48
CA ALA A 144 1.58 9.35 27.84
C ALA A 144 2.93 8.85 28.37
N ILE A 145 3.35 9.36 29.54
CA ILE A 145 4.65 9.05 30.12
C ILE A 145 4.44 8.28 31.42
N ASP A 146 5.18 7.20 31.60
CA ASP A 146 5.14 6.38 32.79
C ASP A 146 5.95 7.02 33.93
N PHE A 147 5.27 7.63 34.90
CA PHE A 147 5.86 8.20 36.11
C PHE A 147 5.80 7.24 37.32
N THR A 148 5.94 5.93 37.09
CA THR A 148 5.89 4.95 38.18
C THR A 148 7.19 4.85 38.98
N ALA A 149 7.07 4.52 40.27
CA ALA A 149 8.20 4.43 41.20
C ALA A 149 9.28 3.41 40.77
N SER A 150 8.92 2.41 39.95
CA SER A 150 9.86 1.44 39.36
C SER A 150 10.92 2.07 38.45
N ASN A 151 10.69 3.28 37.94
CA ASN A 151 11.68 4.02 37.14
C ASN A 151 12.81 4.62 37.99
N GLY A 152 12.74 4.53 39.33
CA GLY A 152 13.75 5.06 40.25
C GLY A 152 13.68 6.58 40.42
N ASN A 153 14.39 7.11 41.42
CA ASN A 153 14.38 8.54 41.72
C ASN A 153 15.08 9.35 40.60
N PRO A 154 14.43 10.36 39.98
CA PRO A 154 15.01 11.13 38.87
C PRO A 154 16.32 11.87 39.17
N SER A 155 16.67 12.07 40.45
CA SER A 155 17.97 12.64 40.86
C SER A 155 19.10 11.61 40.87
N GLN A 156 18.81 10.32 40.75
CA GLN A 156 19.80 9.25 40.77
C GLN A 156 20.20 8.83 39.36
N PRO A 157 21.49 8.64 39.06
CA PRO A 157 21.97 8.21 37.74
C PRO A 157 21.44 6.86 37.26
N THR A 158 20.93 6.03 38.17
CA THR A 158 20.32 4.72 37.88
C THR A 158 18.87 4.82 37.42
N SER A 159 18.22 5.98 37.56
CA SER A 159 16.84 6.18 37.14
C SER A 159 16.71 6.28 35.62
N LEU A 160 15.65 5.67 35.08
CA LEU A 160 15.28 5.86 33.67
C LEU A 160 14.81 7.29 33.38
N HIS A 161 14.44 8.05 34.41
CA HIS A 161 14.12 9.47 34.35
C HIS A 161 15.29 10.37 34.77
N TYR A 162 16.52 9.85 34.86
CA TYR A 162 17.65 10.63 35.35
C TYR A 162 17.77 11.97 34.61
N MET A 163 17.79 13.07 35.37
CA MET A 163 17.93 14.43 34.84
C MET A 163 19.39 14.83 34.76
N SER A 164 20.11 14.23 33.80
CA SER A 164 21.50 14.59 33.52
C SER A 164 21.58 16.01 32.94
N PRO A 165 22.55 16.84 33.37
CA PRO A 165 22.76 18.17 32.79
C PRO A 165 23.38 18.12 31.39
N TYR A 166 23.85 16.96 30.92
CA TYR A 166 24.57 16.81 29.65
C TYR A 166 23.87 15.94 28.62
N GLN A 167 22.96 15.06 29.04
CA GLN A 167 22.34 14.06 28.17
C GLN A 167 20.86 13.89 28.48
N MET A 168 20.07 13.66 27.43
CA MET A 168 18.67 13.30 27.58
C MET A 168 18.56 11.84 28.05
N ASN A 169 17.60 11.57 28.93
CA ASN A 169 17.25 10.20 29.29
C ASN A 169 16.44 9.50 28.18
N ALA A 170 16.23 8.19 28.34
CA ALA A 170 15.57 7.37 27.32
C ALA A 170 14.18 7.89 26.92
N TYR A 171 13.39 8.38 27.89
CA TYR A 171 12.08 8.96 27.62
C TYR A 171 12.22 10.26 26.80
N ALA A 172 13.07 11.20 27.22
CA ALA A 172 13.28 12.45 26.49
C ALA A 172 13.80 12.21 25.05
N MET A 173 14.70 11.24 24.86
CA MET A 173 15.16 10.86 23.52
C MET A 173 14.02 10.30 22.66
N ALA A 174 13.18 9.42 23.22
CA ALA A 174 12.04 8.85 22.50
C ALA A 174 10.99 9.90 22.12
N LEU A 175 10.67 10.79 23.06
CA LEU A 175 9.77 11.93 22.83
C LEU A 175 10.28 12.78 21.68
N LYS A 176 11.56 13.19 21.74
CA LYS A 176 12.17 14.02 20.71
C LYS A 176 12.17 13.34 19.35
N ALA A 177 12.63 12.09 19.27
CA ALA A 177 12.73 11.37 18.00
C ALA A 177 11.37 11.20 17.30
N VAL A 178 10.31 10.90 18.05
CA VAL A 178 8.96 10.74 17.50
C VAL A 178 8.33 12.11 17.20
N GLY A 179 8.42 13.04 18.16
CA GLY A 179 7.84 14.36 18.04
C GLY A 179 8.44 15.18 16.92
N GLU A 180 9.75 15.05 16.65
CA GLU A 180 10.42 15.76 15.56
C GLU A 180 9.85 15.40 14.18
N ILE A 181 9.38 14.16 14.00
CA ILE A 181 8.78 13.68 12.76
C ILE A 181 7.30 14.04 12.71
N ILE A 182 6.54 13.69 13.77
CA ILE A 182 5.08 13.80 13.75
C ILE A 182 4.64 15.26 13.73
N GLN A 183 5.38 16.16 14.39
CA GLN A 183 5.00 17.56 14.47
C GLN A 183 4.76 18.18 13.09
N ASP A 184 5.44 17.75 12.03
CA ASP A 184 5.26 18.30 10.67
C ASP A 184 3.95 17.92 9.99
N TYR A 185 3.21 16.96 10.57
CA TYR A 185 1.90 16.51 10.10
C TYR A 185 0.75 17.05 10.96
N ASP A 186 1.06 17.85 11.98
CA ASP A 186 0.12 18.61 12.79
C ASP A 186 0.19 20.07 12.35
N SER A 187 -0.91 20.61 11.79
CA SER A 187 -0.93 22.02 11.35
C SER A 187 -1.27 22.98 12.50
N ASP A 188 -1.80 22.46 13.61
CA ASP A 188 -2.33 23.22 14.73
C ASP A 188 -1.31 23.30 15.87
N LYS A 189 -0.02 23.11 15.57
CA LYS A 189 1.11 23.08 16.53
C LYS A 189 1.13 24.25 17.53
N ILE A 190 0.53 25.37 17.15
CA ILE A 190 0.54 26.66 17.85
C ILE A 190 -0.70 26.84 18.75
N GLU A 191 -1.77 26.07 18.53
CA GLU A 191 -3.05 26.26 19.22
C GLU A 191 -3.21 25.39 20.48
N ASN A 192 -2.27 24.47 20.76
CA ASN A 192 -2.33 23.67 21.98
C ASN A 192 -1.97 24.54 23.21
N PRO A 193 -2.93 24.82 24.12
CA PRO A 193 -2.70 25.71 25.25
C PRO A 193 -1.78 25.13 26.33
N ASN A 194 -1.45 23.82 26.25
CA ASN A 194 -0.69 23.12 27.27
C ASN A 194 0.79 22.92 26.86
N CYS A 195 1.08 22.67 25.59
CA CYS A 195 2.43 22.43 25.07
C CYS A 195 2.55 22.89 23.61
N VAL A 196 3.48 23.80 23.31
CA VAL A 196 3.76 24.23 21.93
C VAL A 196 4.83 23.34 21.30
N GLY A 197 4.42 22.49 20.36
CA GLY A 197 5.31 21.55 19.66
C GLY A 197 6.03 20.55 20.60
N ILE A 198 7.06 19.88 20.07
CA ILE A 198 7.81 18.88 20.84
C ILE A 198 8.62 19.50 21.99
N GLU A 199 9.10 20.73 21.82
CA GLU A 199 9.83 21.43 22.89
C GLU A 199 8.94 21.70 24.11
N GLY A 200 7.67 22.09 23.90
CA GLY A 200 6.72 22.24 25.00
C GLY A 200 6.42 20.93 25.73
N VAL A 201 6.36 19.81 25.01
CA VAL A 201 6.19 18.48 25.61
C VAL A 201 7.41 18.08 26.45
N LEU A 202 8.62 18.33 25.96
CA LEU A 202 9.86 18.07 26.71
C LEU A 202 9.94 18.94 27.97
N GLU A 203 9.57 20.22 27.88
CA GLU A 203 9.51 21.12 29.03
C GLU A 203 8.51 20.61 30.07
N ALA A 204 7.29 20.26 29.67
CA ALA A 204 6.27 19.71 30.56
C ALA A 204 6.72 18.40 31.23
N TYR A 205 7.41 17.53 30.49
CA TYR A 205 8.00 16.30 31.03
C TYR A 205 9.02 16.59 32.14
N PHE A 206 10.00 17.46 31.90
CA PHE A 206 11.03 17.79 32.90
C PHE A 206 10.46 18.55 34.10
N GLN A 207 9.45 19.41 33.91
CA GLN A 207 8.76 20.08 35.01
C GLN A 207 7.97 19.08 35.86
N SER A 208 7.31 18.12 35.24
CA SER A 208 6.58 17.06 35.94
C SER A 208 7.50 16.22 36.83
N LEU A 209 8.70 15.90 36.35
CA LEU A 209 9.72 15.17 37.13
C LEU A 209 10.19 15.90 38.40
N ARG A 210 10.03 17.23 38.46
CA ARG A 210 10.39 18.04 39.63
C ARG A 210 9.26 18.20 40.64
N THR A 211 8.02 17.98 40.21
CA THR A 211 6.82 18.36 40.97
C THR A 211 5.97 17.15 41.38
N VAL A 212 6.03 16.05 40.64
CA VAL A 212 5.24 14.85 40.88
C VAL A 212 6.06 13.79 41.63
N GLN A 213 5.43 13.14 42.59
CA GLN A 213 6.00 11.96 43.24
C GLN A 213 5.71 10.71 42.41
N LEU A 214 6.77 9.97 42.04
CA LEU A 214 6.61 8.72 41.30
C LEU A 214 5.87 7.66 42.13
N TYR A 215 4.82 7.07 41.58
CA TYR A 215 3.94 6.15 42.31
C TYR A 215 3.36 5.06 41.39
N GLY A 216 2.95 3.91 41.94
CA GLY A 216 2.48 2.75 41.17
C GLY A 216 1.14 2.20 41.64
N PRO A 217 0.62 1.15 40.96
CA PRO A 217 1.23 0.40 39.86
C PRO A 217 1.09 1.09 38.50
N THR A 218 1.77 0.56 37.48
CA THR A 218 1.59 0.97 36.09
C THR A 218 0.23 0.52 35.57
N ASN A 219 -0.62 1.47 35.15
CA ASN A 219 -1.93 1.19 34.55
C ASN A 219 -2.22 2.12 33.37
N PHE A 220 -2.24 1.56 32.16
CA PHE A 220 -2.49 2.32 30.92
C PHE A 220 -3.98 2.53 30.61
N ALA A 221 -4.90 1.82 31.26
CA ALA A 221 -6.32 1.88 30.92
C ALA A 221 -6.91 3.30 31.01
N PRO A 222 -6.62 4.12 32.04
CA PRO A 222 -7.15 5.48 32.13
C PRO A 222 -6.71 6.37 30.98
N VAL A 223 -5.43 6.29 30.59
CA VAL A 223 -4.90 7.16 29.52
C VAL A 223 -5.40 6.73 28.14
N ILE A 224 -5.49 5.42 27.87
CA ILE A 224 -6.07 4.91 26.62
C ILE A 224 -7.54 5.37 26.51
N ASN A 225 -8.32 5.25 27.58
CA ASN A 225 -9.72 5.66 27.59
C ASN A 225 -9.93 7.17 27.46
N GLN A 226 -8.96 7.98 27.86
CA GLN A 226 -9.00 9.43 27.68
C GLN A 226 -8.78 9.83 26.22
N VAL A 227 -7.89 9.13 25.50
CA VAL A 227 -7.54 9.41 24.11
C VAL A 227 -8.52 8.77 23.12
N ALA A 228 -9.17 7.67 23.49
CA ALA A 228 -10.13 6.98 22.64
C ALA A 228 -11.51 7.68 22.51
N ARG A 229 -11.68 8.85 23.15
CA ARG A 229 -12.91 9.66 23.08
C ARG A 229 -12.79 10.72 21.99
#